data_AF-A0A7J3DQ83-F1
#
_entry.id   AF-A0A7J3DQ83-F1
#
_cell.length_a   1.000
_cell.length_b   1.000
_cell.length_c   1.000
_cell.angle_alpha   90.00
_cell.angle_beta   90.00
_cell.angle_gamma   90.00
#
_symmetry.space_group_name_H-M   'P 1'
#
loop_
_entity.id
_entity.type
_entity.pdbx_description
1 polymer ?
#
loop_
_entity_poly.entity_id
_entity_poly.type
_entity_poly.pdbx_seq_one_letter_code
_entity_poly.pdbx_strand_id
1 'polypeptide(L)'
;MVPEEARERFEQIPSLLAVLTVAGGYEHVDRLAYSNSKGLALYYLREAARAFHALKRSPGDLPEDVKKLIEEINPDYLDFEIRTIQEKGDDTGKLREMLSYICSRALVKSSKYIEVKSK
;
A
#
# COMPACT_ATOMS: atom_id res chain seq x y z
N MET A 1 14.30 -8.16 13.39
CA MET A 1 13.66 -9.50 13.32
C MET A 1 12.17 -9.29 13.18
N VAL A 2 11.54 -9.74 12.09
CA VAL A 2 10.09 -9.63 11.86
C VAL A 2 9.39 -10.73 12.69
N PRO A 3 8.48 -10.38 13.62
CA PRO A 3 7.69 -11.34 14.38
C PRO A 3 6.98 -12.32 13.45
N GLU A 4 6.96 -13.61 13.79
CA GLU A 4 6.42 -14.67 12.94
C GLU A 4 4.93 -14.47 12.61
N GLU A 5 4.17 -13.94 13.56
CA GLU A 5 2.75 -13.58 13.43
C GLU A 5 2.50 -12.40 12.46
N ALA A 6 3.50 -11.55 12.25
CA ALA A 6 3.42 -10.45 11.28
C ALA A 6 3.71 -10.91 9.84
N ARG A 7 4.26 -12.12 9.65
CA ARG A 7 4.72 -12.59 8.33
C ARG A 7 3.60 -12.93 7.35
N GLU A 8 2.36 -13.05 7.82
CA GLU A 8 1.21 -13.38 6.97
C GLU A 8 0.23 -12.23 6.73
N ARG A 9 0.42 -11.07 7.37
CA ARG A 9 -0.50 -9.94 7.24
C ARG A 9 0.19 -8.77 6.57
N PHE A 10 -0.23 -8.48 5.35
CA PHE A 10 0.12 -7.23 4.67
C PHE A 10 -0.41 -6.03 5.48
N GLU A 11 0.50 -5.21 6.00
CA GLU A 11 0.21 -3.99 6.74
C GLU A 11 0.89 -2.76 6.15
N GLN A 12 2.13 -2.91 5.66
CA GLN A 12 2.94 -1.80 5.14
C GLN A 12 2.49 -1.37 3.75
N ILE A 13 2.33 -2.31 2.80
CA ILE A 13 1.84 -2.01 1.45
C ILE A 13 0.45 -1.36 1.53
N PRO A 14 -0.54 -1.89 2.29
CA PRO A 14 -1.82 -1.21 2.44
C PRO A 14 -1.72 0.19 3.06
N SER A 15 -0.84 0.40 4.04
CA SER A 15 -0.67 1.70 4.68
C SER A 15 -0.05 2.72 3.72
N LEU A 16 0.94 2.31 2.94
CA LEU A 16 1.54 3.12 1.88
C LEU A 16 0.50 3.52 0.83
N LEU A 17 -0.29 2.56 0.34
CA LEU A 17 -1.35 2.83 -0.63
C LEU A 17 -2.45 3.71 -0.06
N ALA A 18 -2.78 3.57 1.23
CA ALA A 18 -3.75 4.43 1.89
C ALA A 18 -3.28 5.88 1.94
N VAL A 19 -2.01 6.12 2.30
CA VAL A 19 -1.41 7.47 2.27
C VAL A 19 -1.52 8.08 0.87
N LEU A 20 -1.13 7.33 -0.16
CA LEU A 20 -1.19 7.81 -1.55
C LEU A 20 -2.63 8.09 -2.00
N THR A 21 -3.58 7.28 -1.53
CA THR A 21 -5.01 7.47 -1.80
C THR A 21 -5.50 8.80 -1.26
N VAL A 22 -5.13 9.14 -0.02
CA VAL A 22 -5.52 10.41 0.61
C VAL A 22 -4.83 11.60 -0.08
N ALA A 23 -3.57 11.43 -0.51
CA ALA A 23 -2.79 12.51 -1.10
C ALA A 23 -3.11 12.81 -2.57
N GLY A 24 -3.46 11.79 -3.35
CA GLY A 24 -3.54 11.91 -4.81
C GLY A 24 -4.62 11.05 -5.48
N GLY A 25 -5.46 10.35 -4.72
CA GLY A 25 -6.55 9.52 -5.23
C GLY A 25 -6.16 8.06 -5.50
N TYR A 26 -7.09 7.32 -6.10
CA TYR A 26 -7.08 5.84 -6.11
C TYR A 26 -6.15 5.19 -7.14
N GLU A 27 -5.42 5.97 -7.95
CA GLU A 27 -4.65 5.49 -9.11
C GLU A 27 -3.71 4.31 -8.79
N HIS A 28 -3.01 4.37 -7.66
CA HIS A 28 -2.07 3.31 -7.26
C HIS A 28 -2.78 2.03 -6.80
N VAL A 29 -3.94 2.18 -6.14
CA VAL A 29 -4.77 1.03 -5.74
C VAL A 29 -5.37 0.37 -6.98
N ASP A 30 -5.95 1.16 -7.89
CA ASP A 30 -6.60 0.66 -9.09
C ASP A 30 -5.62 -0.08 -9.99
N ARG A 31 -4.44 0.50 -10.25
CA ARG A 31 -3.39 -0.16 -11.05
C ARG A 31 -2.95 -1.48 -10.44
N LEU A 32 -2.79 -1.53 -9.12
CA LEU A 32 -2.42 -2.76 -8.44
C LEU A 32 -3.54 -3.81 -8.51
N ALA A 33 -4.80 -3.40 -8.32
CA ALA A 33 -5.96 -4.29 -8.41
C ALA A 33 -6.15 -4.89 -9.81
N TYR A 34 -5.84 -4.14 -10.87
CA TYR A 34 -5.91 -4.62 -12.26
C TYR A 34 -4.68 -5.41 -12.71
N SER A 35 -3.71 -5.66 -11.84
CA SER A 35 -2.52 -6.43 -12.21
C SER A 35 -2.86 -7.90 -12.45
N ASN A 36 -2.56 -8.37 -13.66
CA ASN A 36 -2.79 -9.76 -14.08
C ASN A 36 -1.54 -10.65 -13.99
N SER A 37 -0.40 -10.10 -13.60
CA SER A 37 0.86 -10.82 -13.51
C SER A 37 1.73 -10.27 -12.40
N LYS A 38 2.62 -11.13 -11.87
CA LYS A 38 3.56 -10.78 -10.81
C LYS A 38 4.46 -9.61 -11.21
N GLY A 39 4.98 -9.64 -12.44
CA GLY A 39 5.83 -8.56 -12.97
C GLY A 39 5.11 -7.22 -13.00
N LEU A 40 3.85 -7.20 -13.43
CA LEU A 40 3.05 -5.96 -13.47
C LEU A 40 2.72 -5.44 -12.07
N ALA A 41 2.37 -6.34 -11.14
CA ALA A 41 2.13 -5.98 -9.75
C ALA A 41 3.37 -5.34 -9.10
N LEU A 42 4.56 -5.94 -9.28
CA LEU A 42 5.82 -5.41 -8.77
C LEU A 42 6.20 -4.08 -9.44
N TYR A 43 5.93 -3.93 -10.73
CA TYR A 43 6.10 -2.66 -11.42
C TYR A 43 5.25 -1.55 -10.79
N TYR A 44 3.96 -1.80 -10.53
CA TYR A 44 3.10 -0.79 -9.91
C TYR A 44 3.42 -0.53 -8.44
N LEU A 45 3.87 -1.54 -7.68
CA LEU A 45 4.38 -1.34 -6.33
C LEU A 45 5.62 -0.45 -6.31
N ARG A 46 6.52 -0.61 -7.29
CA ARG A 46 7.68 0.28 -7.45
C ARG A 46 7.25 1.72 -7.74
N GLU A 47 6.28 1.93 -8.62
CA GLU A 47 5.74 3.28 -8.88
C GLU A 47 5.06 3.89 -7.65
N ALA A 48 4.30 3.10 -6.89
CA ALA A 48 3.70 3.52 -5.62
C ALA A 48 4.78 3.89 -4.59
N ALA A 49 5.82 3.06 -4.41
CA ALA A 49 6.94 3.36 -3.52
C ALA A 49 7.63 4.67 -3.93
N ARG A 50 7.87 4.89 -5.22
CA ARG A 50 8.45 6.14 -5.74
C ARG A 50 7.58 7.37 -5.40
N ALA A 51 6.27 7.27 -5.62
CA ALA A 51 5.33 8.34 -5.26
C ALA A 51 5.34 8.61 -3.74
N PHE A 52 5.34 7.55 -2.94
CA PHE A 52 5.42 7.65 -1.48
C PHE A 52 6.72 8.31 -1.02
N HIS A 53 7.87 7.99 -1.63
CA HIS A 53 9.15 8.64 -1.34
C HIS A 53 9.14 10.14 -1.69
N ALA A 54 8.48 10.54 -2.77
CA ALA A 54 8.30 11.95 -3.09
C ALA A 54 7.46 12.65 -2.02
N LEU A 55 6.34 12.04 -1.63
CA LEU A 55 5.43 12.56 -0.63
C LEU A 55 6.07 12.63 0.77
N LYS A 56 6.83 11.61 1.18
CA LYS A 56 7.53 11.58 2.48
C LYS A 56 8.54 12.73 2.62
N ARG A 57 9.16 13.17 1.51
CA ARG A 57 10.08 14.32 1.51
C ARG A 57 9.36 15.66 1.58
N SER A 58 8.13 15.72 1.08
CA SER A 58 7.33 16.95 1.05
C SER A 58 5.85 16.59 1.22
N PRO A 59 5.40 16.37 2.47
CA PRO A 59 4.04 15.90 2.73
C PRO A 59 2.98 17.00 2.57
N GLY A 60 3.38 18.26 2.37
CA GLY A 60 2.47 19.39 2.20
C GLY A 60 1.46 19.52 3.36
N ASP A 61 0.22 19.89 3.01
CA ASP A 61 -0.88 20.14 3.95
C ASP A 61 -1.72 18.89 4.24
N LEU A 62 -1.10 17.69 4.17
CA LEU A 62 -1.77 16.46 4.56
C LEU A 62 -2.25 16.51 6.03
N PRO A 63 -3.38 15.83 6.36
CA PRO A 63 -3.85 15.71 7.74
C PRO A 63 -2.77 15.14 8.66
N GLU A 64 -2.74 15.61 9.90
CA GLU A 64 -1.70 15.23 10.86
C GLU A 64 -1.64 13.71 11.11
N ASP A 65 -2.80 13.06 11.17
CA ASP A 65 -2.84 11.60 11.36
C ASP A 65 -2.33 10.81 10.13
N VAL A 66 -2.35 11.41 8.93
CA VAL A 66 -1.73 10.84 7.73
C VAL A 66 -0.21 11.02 7.79
N LYS A 67 0.27 12.17 8.29
CA LYS A 67 1.70 12.42 8.50
C LYS A 67 2.29 11.42 9.50
N LYS A 68 1.59 11.13 10.60
CA LYS A 68 1.97 10.05 11.53
C LYS A 68 2.05 8.69 10.84
N LEU A 69 1.05 8.35 10.01
CA LEU A 69 1.07 7.09 9.26
C LEU A 69 2.29 6.97 8.33
N ILE A 70 2.74 8.08 7.72
CA ILE A 70 3.98 8.12 6.91
C ILE A 70 5.22 7.74 7.75
N GLU A 71 5.26 8.19 9.00
CA GLU A 71 6.37 7.90 9.93
C GLU A 71 6.35 6.47 10.45
N GLU A 72 5.16 5.91 10.67
CA GLU A 72 4.97 4.52 11.13
C GLU A 72 5.30 3.48 10.06
N ILE A 73 5.28 3.86 8.78
CA ILE A 73 5.64 2.94 7.69
C ILE A 73 7.12 2.55 7.81
N ASN A 74 7.34 1.26 8.09
CA ASN A 74 8.65 0.71 8.27
C ASN A 74 9.18 0.13 6.94
N PRO A 75 10.33 0.63 6.43
CA PRO A 75 10.86 0.23 5.14
C PRO A 75 11.30 -1.25 5.09
N ASP A 76 11.77 -1.82 6.21
CA ASP A 76 12.22 -3.21 6.25
C ASP A 76 11.03 -4.18 6.13
N TYR A 77 9.91 -3.85 6.78
CA TYR A 77 8.68 -4.63 6.67
C TYR A 77 8.01 -4.44 5.31
N LEU A 78 8.11 -3.23 4.72
CA LEU A 78 7.62 -2.97 3.37
C LEU A 78 8.38 -3.81 2.34
N ASP A 79 9.71 -3.87 2.44
CA ASP A 79 10.54 -4.73 1.58
C ASP A 79 10.18 -6.22 1.77
N PHE A 80 9.99 -6.66 3.01
CA PHE A 80 9.54 -8.03 3.30
C PHE A 80 8.20 -8.38 2.64
N GLU A 81 7.21 -7.48 2.69
CA GLU A 81 5.92 -7.68 2.04
C GLU A 81 6.05 -7.73 0.50
N ILE A 82 6.88 -6.87 -0.09
CA ILE A 82 7.15 -6.89 -1.53
C ILE A 82 7.81 -8.21 -1.94
N ARG A 83 8.79 -8.69 -1.17
CA ARG A 83 9.43 -10.01 -1.39
C ARG A 83 8.43 -11.14 -1.29
N THR A 84 7.50 -11.07 -0.34
CA THR A 84 6.43 -12.07 -0.19
C THR A 84 5.59 -12.17 -1.47
N ILE A 85 5.27 -11.04 -2.12
CA ILE A 85 4.57 -11.04 -3.43
C ILE A 85 5.46 -11.66 -4.52
N GLN A 86 6.76 -11.33 -4.53
CA GLN A 86 7.70 -11.87 -5.50
C GLN A 86 7.88 -13.40 -5.38
N GLU A 87 7.89 -13.93 -4.15
CA GLU A 87 8.09 -15.35 -3.86
C GLU A 87 6.82 -16.17 -4.03
N LYS A 88 5.65 -15.61 -3.69
CA LYS A 88 4.37 -16.35 -3.65
C LYS A 88 3.43 -16.04 -4.83
N GLY A 89 3.74 -15.03 -5.63
CA GLY A 89 2.88 -14.51 -6.69
C GLY A 89 2.95 -15.22 -8.05
N ASP A 90 3.58 -16.39 -8.14
CA ASP A 90 3.69 -17.14 -9.41
C ASP A 90 2.36 -17.72 -9.88
N ASP A 91 1.50 -18.12 -8.95
CA ASP A 91 0.14 -18.53 -9.25
C ASP A 91 -0.76 -17.29 -9.41
N THR A 92 -1.38 -17.14 -10.58
CA THR A 92 -2.21 -15.98 -10.90
C THR A 92 -3.48 -15.89 -10.04
N GLY A 93 -4.00 -17.02 -9.56
CA GLY A 93 -5.13 -17.05 -8.63
C GLY A 93 -4.73 -16.46 -7.27
N LYS A 94 -3.67 -17.01 -6.66
CA LYS A 94 -3.12 -16.54 -5.39
C LYS A 94 -2.66 -15.09 -5.46
N LEU A 95 -2.02 -14.68 -6.56
CA LEU A 95 -1.63 -13.29 -6.77
C LEU A 95 -2.83 -12.37 -6.71
N ARG A 96 -3.90 -12.66 -7.47
CA ARG A 96 -5.11 -11.83 -7.47
C ARG A 96 -5.76 -11.75 -6.09
N GLU A 97 -5.77 -12.84 -5.35
CA GLU A 97 -6.28 -12.86 -3.97
C GLU A 97 -5.45 -11.95 -3.05
N MET A 98 -4.12 -12.08 -3.08
CA MET A 98 -3.23 -11.22 -2.30
C MET A 98 -3.41 -9.74 -2.65
N LEU A 99 -3.40 -9.39 -3.94
CA LEU A 99 -3.56 -8.00 -4.38
C LEU A 99 -4.94 -7.45 -4.01
N SER A 100 -6.00 -8.24 -4.16
CA SER A 100 -7.36 -7.85 -3.75
C SER A 100 -7.44 -7.57 -2.25
N TYR A 101 -6.82 -8.42 -1.43
CA TYR A 101 -6.75 -8.21 0.01
C TYR A 101 -5.98 -6.93 0.37
N ILE A 102 -4.80 -6.72 -0.22
CA ILE A 102 -3.99 -5.52 -0.04
C ILE A 102 -4.78 -4.26 -0.40
N CYS A 103 -5.42 -4.24 -1.57
CA CYS A 103 -6.19 -3.10 -2.05
C CYS A 103 -7.40 -2.82 -1.15
N SER A 104 -8.12 -3.85 -0.74
CA SER A 104 -9.25 -3.71 0.19
C SER A 104 -8.81 -3.11 1.53
N ARG A 105 -7.68 -3.58 2.06
CA ARG A 105 -7.08 -3.04 3.29
C ARG A 105 -6.66 -1.58 3.14
N ALA A 106 -6.10 -1.20 1.99
CA ALA A 106 -5.72 0.18 1.71
C ALA A 106 -6.94 1.12 1.68
N LEU A 107 -8.03 0.68 1.05
CA LEU A 107 -9.30 1.43 0.98
C LEU A 107 -9.92 1.60 2.37
N VAL A 108 -9.95 0.54 3.19
CA VAL A 108 -10.45 0.61 4.57
C VAL A 108 -9.56 1.49 5.46
N LYS A 109 -8.24 1.50 5.26
CA LYS A 109 -7.34 2.39 6.01
C LYS A 109 -7.53 3.84 5.59
N SER A 110 -7.57 4.12 4.29
CA SER A 110 -7.71 5.48 3.76
C SER A 110 -9.04 6.13 4.15
N SER A 111 -10.14 5.36 4.26
CA SER A 111 -11.45 5.89 4.65
C SER A 111 -11.46 6.58 6.01
N LYS A 112 -10.53 6.24 6.92
CA LYS A 112 -10.38 6.89 8.24
C LYS A 112 -9.96 8.36 8.13
N TYR A 113 -9.35 8.75 7.01
CA TYR A 113 -8.77 10.07 6.80
C TYR A 113 -9.54 10.89 5.76
N ILE A 114 -10.54 10.28 5.11
CA ILE A 114 -11.43 10.99 4.19
C ILE A 114 -12.53 11.61 5.05
N GLU A 115 -12.48 12.93 5.21
CA GLU A 115 -13.58 13.64 5.86
C GLU A 115 -14.86 13.45 5.04
N VAL A 116 -15.85 12.80 5.65
CA VAL A 116 -17.22 12.85 5.15
C VAL A 116 -17.69 14.29 5.41
N LYS A 117 -17.66 15.14 4.38
CA LYS A 117 -18.37 16.42 4.43
C LYS A 117 -19.85 16.12 4.61
N SER A 118 -20.31 16.07 5.86
CA SER A 118 -21.73 16.14 6.20
C SER A 118 -22.24 17.46 5.62
N LYS A 119 -23.11 17.36 4.62
CA LYS A 119 -23.87 18.50 4.09
C LYS A 119 -24.92 18.94 5.11
#